data_AF-A0A7R9QNL2-F1
#
_entry.id   AF-A0A7R9QNL2-F1
#
_cell.length_a   1.000
_cell.length_b   1.000
_cell.length_c   1.000
_cell.angle_alpha   90.00
_cell.angle_beta   90.00
_cell.angle_gamma   90.00
#
_symmetry.space_group_name_H-M   'P 1'
#
loop_
_entity.id
_entity.type
_entity.pdbx_description
1 polymer ?
#
loop_
_entity_poly.entity_id
_entity_poly.type
_entity_poly.pdbx_seq_one_letter_code
_entity_poly.pdbx_strand_id
1 'polypeptide(L)'
;KTKIEGIELDILFARLALKNIPQDQDLRDGSLLKNLDEKSVRSLNGSRVTDDILLLVPNHESFRLALRAVKLWAKRRGIYSNALGYLGGVSWAMLVARTCQLYPRASAATLLQKFFLVFRQWPWPKPVLLRHNSDDNPSLGFPVWDPRTNVADRYHLMPIITP
;
A
#
# COMPACT_ATOMS: atom_id res chain seq x y z
N LYS A 1 10.73 14.31 12.28
CA LYS A 1 11.08 15.00 11.02
C LYS A 1 12.39 15.72 11.23
N THR A 2 13.32 15.67 10.29
CA THR A 2 14.60 16.38 10.36
C THR A 2 15.09 16.72 8.95
N LYS A 3 16.16 17.50 8.83
CA LYS A 3 16.85 17.80 7.58
C LYS A 3 18.33 17.51 7.74
N ILE A 4 18.86 16.58 6.97
CA ILE A 4 20.27 16.19 6.98
C ILE A 4 20.82 16.47 5.58
N GLU A 5 21.91 17.24 5.48
CA GLU A 5 22.55 17.61 4.20
C GLU A 5 21.59 18.20 3.15
N GLY A 6 20.57 18.93 3.58
CA GLY A 6 19.59 19.51 2.65
C GLY A 6 18.38 18.61 2.34
N ILE A 7 18.41 17.34 2.73
CA ILE A 7 17.36 16.35 2.45
C ILE A 7 16.40 16.25 3.63
N GLU A 8 15.11 16.42 3.37
CA GLU A 8 14.06 16.21 4.37
C GLU A 8 13.88 14.72 4.66
N LEU A 9 13.88 14.37 5.96
CA LEU A 9 13.78 13.00 6.44
C LEU A 9 12.68 12.85 7.48
N ASP A 10 11.77 11.92 7.22
CA ASP A 10 10.79 11.45 8.18
C ASP A 10 11.24 10.08 8.71
N ILE A 11 11.80 10.07 9.92
CA ILE A 11 12.30 8.88 10.61
C ILE A 11 11.19 8.33 11.51
N LEU A 12 10.87 7.05 11.32
CA LEU A 12 9.94 6.29 12.17
C LEU A 12 10.73 5.36 13.11
N PHE A 13 10.08 4.91 14.18
CA PHE A 13 10.67 3.99 15.15
C PHE A 13 9.69 2.86 15.46
N ALA A 14 10.20 1.63 15.53
CA ALA A 14 9.48 0.47 16.00
C ALA A 14 10.42 -0.40 16.84
N ARG A 15 9.92 -0.93 17.95
CA ARG A 15 10.68 -1.85 18.80
C ARG A 15 10.20 -3.27 18.54
N LEU A 16 11.05 -4.11 17.94
CA LEU A 16 10.74 -5.54 17.75
C LEU A 16 10.93 -6.31 19.07
N ALA A 17 10.19 -7.40 19.23
CA ALA A 17 10.33 -8.35 20.34
C ALA A 17 11.53 -9.30 20.12
N LEU A 18 12.68 -8.75 19.73
CA LEU A 18 13.92 -9.48 19.44
C LEU A 18 15.05 -8.95 20.32
N LYS A 19 15.94 -9.84 20.77
CA LYS A 19 17.12 -9.46 21.56
C LYS A 19 18.13 -8.65 20.74
N ASN A 20 18.29 -9.02 19.48
CA ASN A 20 19.18 -8.39 18.51
C ASN A 20 18.46 -8.29 17.16
N ILE A 21 18.80 -7.29 16.35
CA ILE A 21 18.27 -7.16 14.98
C ILE A 21 19.32 -7.65 13.99
N PRO A 22 19.09 -8.78 13.28
CA PRO A 22 20.01 -9.24 12.26
C PRO A 22 19.98 -8.29 11.05
N GLN A 23 21.08 -8.23 10.29
CA GLN A 23 21.22 -7.29 9.17
C GLN A 23 20.26 -7.61 8.01
N ASP A 24 19.90 -8.89 7.86
CA ASP A 24 18.98 -9.44 6.86
C ASP A 24 17.55 -9.60 7.42
N GLN A 25 17.19 -8.89 8.49
CA GLN A 25 15.87 -8.96 9.09
C GLN A 25 14.76 -8.62 8.07
N ASP A 26 13.99 -9.63 7.69
CA ASP A 26 12.82 -9.46 6.83
C ASP A 26 11.63 -9.00 7.67
N LEU A 27 11.15 -7.78 7.41
CA LEU A 27 10.01 -7.20 8.13
C LEU A 27 8.65 -7.75 7.66
N ARG A 28 8.59 -8.58 6.60
CA ARG A 28 7.35 -9.13 6.05
C ARG A 28 6.78 -10.28 6.89
N ASP A 29 7.62 -10.96 7.66
CA ASP A 29 7.17 -12.02 8.55
C ASP A 29 6.11 -11.49 9.54
N GLY A 30 4.88 -12.00 9.46
CA GLY A 30 3.78 -11.62 10.33
C GLY A 30 4.03 -11.98 11.80
N SER A 31 4.90 -12.95 12.07
CA SER A 31 5.26 -13.37 13.43
C SER A 31 5.94 -12.25 14.23
N LEU A 32 6.64 -11.33 13.54
CA LEU A 32 7.33 -10.19 14.16
C LEU A 32 6.38 -9.18 14.80
N LEU A 33 5.11 -9.18 14.39
CA LEU A 33 4.10 -8.28 14.92
C LEU A 33 3.50 -8.78 16.24
N LYS A 34 3.81 -10.02 16.67
CA LYS A 34 3.33 -10.59 17.94
C LYS A 34 3.84 -9.74 19.11
N ASN A 35 2.93 -9.42 20.03
CA ASN A 35 3.22 -8.66 21.26
C ASN A 35 3.79 -7.26 21.04
N LEU A 36 3.63 -6.68 19.84
CA LEU A 36 3.98 -5.30 19.58
C LEU A 36 2.85 -4.36 19.94
N ASP A 37 3.21 -3.16 20.41
CA ASP A 37 2.24 -2.09 20.61
C ASP A 37 1.75 -1.53 19.25
N GLU A 38 0.55 -0.95 19.26
CA GLU A 38 -0.11 -0.45 18.04
C GLU A 38 0.74 0.59 17.29
N LYS A 39 1.55 1.41 17.99
CA LYS A 39 2.39 2.42 17.35
C LYS A 39 3.54 1.76 16.60
N SER A 40 4.21 0.76 17.21
CA SER A 40 5.26 -0.02 16.55
C SER A 40 4.72 -0.73 15.30
N VAL A 41 3.55 -1.37 15.39
CA VAL A 41 2.91 -2.01 14.22
C VAL A 41 2.63 -1.00 13.11
N ARG A 42 2.06 0.16 13.46
CA ARG A 42 1.79 1.24 12.51
C ARG A 42 3.07 1.75 11.84
N SER A 43 4.17 1.87 12.58
CA SER A 43 5.47 2.28 12.06
C SER A 43 6.08 1.24 11.11
N LEU A 44 5.89 -0.06 11.37
CA LEU A 44 6.35 -1.14 10.49
C LEU A 44 5.53 -1.26 9.21
N ASN A 45 4.23 -0.95 9.26
CA ASN A 45 3.32 -1.10 8.12
C ASN A 45 3.77 -0.32 6.87
N GLY A 46 4.39 0.86 7.04
CA GLY A 46 4.91 1.63 5.91
C GLY A 46 5.92 0.87 5.06
N SER A 47 6.89 0.19 5.71
CA SER A 47 7.88 -0.64 5.02
C SER A 47 7.24 -1.88 4.44
N ARG A 48 6.48 -2.62 5.27
CA ARG A 48 5.82 -3.88 4.88
C ARG A 48 4.95 -3.73 3.64
N VAL A 49 4.10 -2.71 3.61
CA VAL A 49 3.21 -2.43 2.47
C VAL A 49 4.01 -2.10 1.21
N THR A 50 5.10 -1.34 1.34
CA THR A 50 5.95 -0.99 0.20
C THR A 50 6.62 -2.23 -0.39
N ASP A 51 7.16 -3.09 0.46
CA ASP A 51 7.82 -4.34 0.06
C ASP A 51 6.80 -5.32 -0.56
N ASP A 52 5.62 -5.46 0.05
CA ASP A 52 4.52 -6.27 -0.48
C ASP A 52 4.06 -5.78 -1.86
N ILE A 53 3.90 -4.47 -2.06
CA ILE A 53 3.56 -3.92 -3.39
C ILE A 53 4.61 -4.32 -4.43
N LEU A 54 5.90 -4.21 -4.10
CA LEU A 54 6.98 -4.56 -5.03
C LEU A 54 6.97 -6.04 -5.38
N LEU A 55 6.70 -6.93 -4.42
CA LEU A 55 6.60 -8.37 -4.65
C LEU A 55 5.38 -8.75 -5.51
N LEU A 56 4.31 -7.97 -5.41
CA LEU A 56 3.03 -8.24 -6.05
C LEU A 56 2.93 -7.67 -7.47
N VAL A 57 3.93 -6.90 -7.94
CA VAL A 57 3.96 -6.36 -9.30
C VAL A 57 4.87 -7.20 -10.22
N PRO A 58 4.39 -7.58 -11.42
CA PRO A 58 5.13 -8.47 -12.32
C PRO A 58 6.35 -7.83 -13.00
N ASN A 59 6.36 -6.50 -13.15
CA ASN A 59 7.46 -5.77 -13.77
C ASN A 59 7.70 -4.45 -13.03
N HIS A 60 8.82 -4.35 -12.30
CA HIS A 60 9.12 -3.21 -11.43
C HIS A 60 9.36 -1.92 -12.21
N GLU A 61 9.97 -2.01 -13.40
CA GLU A 61 10.30 -0.85 -14.22
C GLU A 61 9.03 -0.18 -14.76
N SER A 62 8.15 -0.98 -15.37
CA SER A 62 6.88 -0.52 -15.92
C SER A 62 5.96 0.02 -14.82
N PHE A 63 5.92 -0.64 -13.65
CA PHE A 63 5.21 -0.14 -12.47
C PHE A 63 5.72 1.24 -12.03
N ARG A 64 7.04 1.40 -11.85
CA ARG A 64 7.64 2.66 -11.38
C ARG A 64 7.36 3.81 -12.34
N LEU A 65 7.50 3.58 -13.64
CA LEU A 65 7.27 4.60 -14.66
C LEU A 65 5.79 4.99 -14.74
N ALA A 66 4.87 4.01 -14.73
CA ALA A 66 3.43 4.27 -14.68
C ALA A 66 3.03 5.03 -13.40
N LEU A 67 3.57 4.64 -12.23
CA LEU A 67 3.29 5.30 -10.96
C LEU A 67 3.78 6.76 -10.95
N ARG A 68 4.95 7.05 -11.51
CA ARG A 68 5.44 8.44 -11.68
C ARG A 68 4.45 9.26 -12.51
N ALA A 69 3.99 8.73 -13.64
CA ALA A 69 3.02 9.41 -14.50
C ALA A 69 1.68 9.66 -13.79
N VAL A 70 1.12 8.64 -13.10
CA VAL A 70 -0.14 8.77 -12.34
C VAL A 70 -0.01 9.78 -11.20
N LYS A 71 1.09 9.76 -10.44
CA LYS A 71 1.30 10.74 -9.35
C LYS A 71 1.41 12.17 -9.88
N LEU A 72 2.11 12.37 -11.00
CA LEU A 72 2.19 13.68 -11.65
C LEU A 72 0.80 14.14 -12.11
N TRP A 73 0.06 13.27 -12.80
CA TRP A 73 -1.32 13.53 -13.23
C TRP A 73 -2.22 13.92 -12.05
N ALA A 74 -2.25 13.11 -10.99
CA ALA A 74 -3.10 13.34 -9.82
C ALA A 74 -2.80 14.68 -9.14
N LYS A 75 -1.52 15.04 -9.00
CA LYS A 75 -1.10 16.35 -8.48
C LYS A 75 -1.57 17.49 -9.39
N ARG A 76 -1.37 17.38 -10.71
CA ARG A 76 -1.79 18.39 -11.69
C ARG A 76 -3.31 18.55 -11.77
N ARG A 77 -4.07 17.52 -11.39
CA ARG A 77 -5.54 17.55 -11.34
C ARG A 77 -6.10 17.93 -9.97
N GLY A 78 -5.25 18.21 -8.97
CA GLY A 78 -5.69 18.63 -7.63
C GLY A 78 -6.30 17.53 -6.77
N ILE A 79 -6.08 16.25 -7.10
CA ILE A 79 -6.68 15.09 -6.43
C ILE A 79 -5.64 14.23 -5.67
N TYR A 80 -4.53 14.84 -5.25
CA TYR A 80 -3.46 14.19 -4.49
C TYR A 80 -3.38 14.80 -3.09
N SER A 81 -4.15 14.27 -2.13
CA SER A 81 -4.07 14.64 -0.71
C SER A 81 -4.93 13.73 0.18
N ASN A 82 -4.29 12.88 0.97
CA ASN A 82 -5.01 12.05 1.97
C ASN A 82 -5.72 12.91 3.04
N ALA A 83 -5.10 14.01 3.45
CA ALA A 83 -5.64 14.90 4.47
C ALA A 83 -6.93 15.61 4.03
N LEU A 84 -7.15 15.75 2.72
CA LEU A 84 -8.36 16.37 2.14
C LEU A 84 -9.37 15.34 1.65
N GLY A 85 -9.22 14.06 1.99
CA GLY A 85 -10.11 12.99 1.56
C GLY A 85 -9.85 12.45 0.15
N TYR A 86 -8.82 12.92 -0.54
CA TYR A 86 -8.33 12.35 -1.79
C TYR A 86 -7.28 11.26 -1.54
N LEU A 87 -6.71 10.71 -2.60
CA LEU A 87 -5.75 9.62 -2.49
C LEU A 87 -4.33 10.11 -2.17
N GLY A 88 -3.69 9.42 -1.23
CA GLY A 88 -2.28 9.57 -0.89
C GLY A 88 -1.35 8.73 -1.78
N GLY A 89 -0.05 8.83 -1.53
CA GLY A 89 0.98 8.16 -2.34
C GLY A 89 0.86 6.63 -2.36
N VAL A 90 0.57 6.01 -1.21
CA VAL A 90 0.39 4.56 -1.08
C VAL A 90 -0.87 4.09 -1.80
N SER A 91 -1.98 4.81 -1.67
CA SER A 91 -3.23 4.51 -2.38
C SER A 91 -3.03 4.51 -3.90
N TRP A 92 -2.38 5.53 -4.46
CA TRP A 92 -2.04 5.56 -5.89
C TRP A 92 -1.12 4.41 -6.30
N ALA A 93 -0.13 4.07 -5.47
CA ALA A 93 0.75 2.93 -5.72
C ALA A 93 -0.03 1.61 -5.80
N MET A 94 -0.98 1.37 -4.89
CA MET A 94 -1.81 0.17 -4.90
C MET A 94 -2.71 0.09 -6.14
N LEU A 95 -3.33 1.21 -6.55
CA LEU A 95 -4.14 1.23 -7.78
C LEU A 95 -3.30 0.90 -9.03
N VAL A 96 -2.10 1.47 -9.13
CA VAL A 96 -1.17 1.16 -10.24
C VAL A 96 -0.68 -0.28 -10.17
N ALA A 97 -0.35 -0.78 -8.98
CA ALA A 97 0.04 -2.17 -8.77
C ALA A 97 -1.06 -3.14 -9.22
N ARG A 98 -2.33 -2.86 -8.87
CA ARG A 98 -3.48 -3.66 -9.33
C ARG A 98 -3.59 -3.66 -10.84
N THR A 99 -3.36 -2.52 -11.48
CA THR A 99 -3.35 -2.43 -12.95
C THR A 99 -2.22 -3.29 -13.55
N CYS A 100 -1.04 -3.30 -12.92
CA CYS A 100 0.06 -4.15 -13.35
C CYS A 100 -0.27 -5.64 -13.24
N GLN A 101 -0.96 -6.07 -12.18
CA GLN A 101 -1.41 -7.46 -12.03
C GLN A 101 -2.38 -7.90 -13.13
N LEU A 102 -3.29 -7.01 -13.55
CA LEU A 102 -4.25 -7.29 -14.63
C LEU A 102 -3.60 -7.32 -16.01
N TYR A 103 -2.46 -6.64 -16.19
CA TYR A 103 -1.76 -6.50 -17.46
C TYR A 103 -0.25 -6.75 -17.31
N PRO A 104 0.18 -7.98 -17.01
CA PRO A 104 1.53 -8.26 -16.50
C PRO A 104 2.68 -8.02 -17.48
N ARG A 105 2.38 -7.97 -18.79
CA ARG A 105 3.36 -7.76 -19.86
C ARG A 105 3.24 -6.39 -20.52
N ALA A 106 2.37 -5.51 -20.01
CA ALA A 106 2.12 -4.21 -20.61
C ALA A 106 3.27 -3.23 -20.31
N SER A 107 3.59 -2.38 -21.28
CA SER A 107 4.50 -1.25 -21.08
C SER A 107 3.88 -0.20 -20.16
N ALA A 108 4.69 0.70 -19.60
CA ALA A 108 4.21 1.78 -18.75
C ALA A 108 3.13 2.66 -19.42
N ALA A 109 3.26 2.93 -20.73
CA ALA A 109 2.28 3.72 -21.48
C ALA A 109 0.93 2.99 -21.60
N THR A 110 0.96 1.69 -21.91
CA THR A 110 -0.24 0.86 -21.94
C THR A 110 -0.86 0.74 -20.54
N LEU A 111 -0.05 0.57 -19.49
CA LEU A 111 -0.52 0.54 -18.11
C LEU A 111 -1.21 1.85 -17.72
N LEU A 112 -0.70 3.00 -18.13
CA LEU A 112 -1.35 4.29 -17.87
C LEU A 112 -2.74 4.37 -18.53
N GLN A 113 -2.86 3.92 -19.79
CA GLN A 113 -4.15 3.84 -20.47
C GLN A 113 -5.11 2.89 -19.75
N LYS A 114 -4.63 1.68 -19.41
CA LYS A 114 -5.41 0.66 -18.72
C LYS A 114 -5.82 1.08 -17.31
N PHE A 115 -4.98 1.83 -16.61
CA PHE A 115 -5.28 2.39 -15.29
C PHE A 115 -6.57 3.22 -15.33
N PHE A 116 -6.66 4.17 -16.27
CA PHE A 116 -7.87 5.00 -16.39
C PHE A 116 -9.08 4.18 -16.82
N LEU A 117 -8.91 3.22 -17.73
CA LEU A 117 -10.00 2.34 -18.16
C LEU A 117 -10.56 1.52 -16.98
N VAL A 118 -9.68 0.87 -16.23
CA VAL A 118 -10.05 0.01 -15.08
C VAL A 118 -10.76 0.83 -14.01
N PHE A 119 -10.19 1.94 -13.55
CA PHE A 119 -10.76 2.67 -12.41
C PHE A 119 -11.92 3.59 -12.78
N ARG A 120 -12.11 3.92 -14.05
CA ARG A 120 -13.36 4.53 -14.54
C ARG A 120 -14.54 3.56 -14.44
N GLN A 121 -14.31 2.28 -14.71
CA GLN A 121 -15.36 1.24 -14.74
C GLN A 121 -15.41 0.41 -13.45
N TRP A 122 -14.58 0.73 -12.46
CA TRP A 122 -14.52 -0.05 -11.23
C TRP A 122 -15.84 0.09 -10.47
N PRO A 123 -16.48 -1.02 -10.08
CA PRO A 123 -17.78 -1.01 -9.45
C PRO A 123 -17.65 -0.68 -7.95
N TRP A 124 -17.30 0.57 -7.63
CA TRP A 124 -17.26 1.05 -6.25
C TRP A 124 -18.62 0.83 -5.56
N PRO A 125 -18.66 0.41 -4.27
CA PRO A 125 -17.57 0.34 -3.31
C PRO A 125 -16.81 -1.01 -3.27
N LYS A 126 -16.80 -1.80 -4.36
CA LYS A 126 -15.99 -3.03 -4.40
C LYS A 126 -14.51 -2.72 -4.06
N PRO A 127 -13.87 -3.43 -3.11
CA PRO A 127 -12.51 -3.10 -2.69
C PRO A 127 -11.48 -3.47 -3.75
N VAL A 128 -10.44 -2.64 -3.84
CA VAL A 128 -9.21 -2.97 -4.56
C VAL A 128 -8.30 -3.76 -3.61
N LEU A 129 -8.00 -5.00 -3.98
CA LEU A 129 -7.14 -5.94 -3.25
C LEU A 129 -5.95 -6.32 -4.14
N LEU A 130 -4.73 -6.32 -3.58
CA LEU A 130 -3.52 -6.79 -4.28
C LEU A 130 -3.22 -8.26 -4.01
N ARG A 131 -3.67 -8.79 -2.89
CA ARG A 131 -3.69 -10.23 -2.58
C ARG A 131 -5.00 -10.57 -1.87
N HIS A 132 -5.35 -11.84 -1.87
CA HIS A 132 -6.39 -12.32 -0.96
C HIS A 132 -5.84 -12.29 0.46
N ASN A 133 -6.67 -11.94 1.43
CA ASN A 133 -6.33 -12.12 2.84
C ASN A 133 -6.11 -13.63 3.03
N SER A 134 -4.86 -14.05 3.22
CA SER A 134 -4.55 -15.46 3.49
C SER A 134 -4.94 -15.78 4.93
N ASP A 135 -5.53 -16.95 5.14
CA ASP A 135 -5.83 -17.50 6.47
C ASP A 135 -4.56 -17.77 7.29
N ASP A 136 -3.38 -17.68 6.67
CA ASP A 136 -2.06 -17.92 7.26
C ASP A 136 -1.55 -16.80 8.18
N ASN A 137 -2.21 -15.65 8.23
CA ASN A 137 -1.84 -14.62 9.20
C ASN A 137 -2.49 -14.94 10.54
N PRO A 138 -1.71 -15.30 11.59
CA PRO A 138 -2.28 -15.55 12.90
C PRO A 138 -3.10 -14.34 13.34
N SER A 139 -4.27 -14.57 13.96
CA SER A 139 -5.09 -13.49 14.50
C SER A 139 -4.31 -12.77 15.60
N LEU A 140 -3.64 -11.67 15.25
CA LEU A 140 -2.82 -10.86 16.14
C LEU A 140 -3.66 -9.88 16.98
N GLY A 141 -4.99 -9.87 16.81
CA GLY A 141 -5.91 -8.96 17.49
C GLY A 141 -5.88 -7.52 16.98
N PHE A 142 -5.11 -7.23 15.92
CA PHE A 142 -5.12 -5.93 15.27
C PHE A 142 -6.36 -5.75 14.39
N PRO A 143 -6.88 -4.52 14.25
CA PRO A 143 -8.00 -4.23 13.34
C PRO A 143 -7.64 -4.60 11.89
N VAL A 144 -8.45 -5.45 11.27
CA VAL A 144 -8.37 -5.81 9.85
C VAL A 144 -9.64 -5.33 9.17
N TRP A 145 -9.48 -4.72 7.99
CA TRP A 145 -10.64 -4.30 7.20
C TRP A 145 -11.41 -5.52 6.72
N ASP A 146 -12.66 -5.67 7.19
CA ASP A 146 -13.57 -6.72 6.74
C ASP A 146 -15.04 -6.25 6.90
N PRO A 147 -15.72 -5.89 5.80
CA PRO A 147 -17.09 -5.39 5.86
C PRO A 147 -18.11 -6.46 6.30
N ARG A 148 -17.73 -7.75 6.36
CA ARG A 148 -18.60 -8.82 6.84
C ARG A 148 -18.71 -8.80 8.36
N THR A 149 -17.60 -8.54 9.05
CA THR A 149 -17.49 -8.58 10.51
C THR A 149 -17.58 -7.19 11.14
N ASN A 150 -17.11 -6.14 10.46
CA ASN A 150 -17.13 -4.77 10.96
C ASN A 150 -18.13 -3.91 10.16
N VAL A 151 -19.16 -3.39 10.84
CA VAL A 151 -20.21 -2.56 10.22
C VAL A 151 -19.67 -1.22 9.72
N ALA A 152 -18.68 -0.62 10.40
CA ALA A 152 -18.10 0.65 9.99
C ALA A 152 -17.45 0.56 8.60
N ASP A 153 -16.81 -0.57 8.29
CA ASP A 153 -16.13 -0.81 7.02
C ASP A 153 -17.07 -0.84 5.82
N ARG A 154 -18.37 -1.10 6.04
CA ARG A 154 -19.41 -1.11 4.99
C ARG A 154 -19.69 0.29 4.44
N TYR A 155 -19.35 1.34 5.18
CA TYR A 155 -19.55 2.73 4.77
C TYR A 155 -18.39 3.30 3.96
N HIS A 156 -17.30 2.55 3.74
CA HIS A 156 -16.19 3.00 2.91
C HIS A 156 -16.58 3.05 1.43
N LEU A 157 -16.52 4.25 0.82
CA LEU A 157 -16.99 4.49 -0.55
C LEU A 157 -15.99 4.04 -1.63
N MET A 158 -14.69 4.14 -1.36
CA MET A 158 -13.61 3.80 -2.29
C MET A 158 -12.51 2.98 -1.57
N PRO A 159 -12.80 1.75 -1.13
CA PRO A 159 -11.84 0.98 -0.34
C PRO A 159 -10.66 0.49 -1.20
N ILE A 160 -9.45 0.87 -0.81
CA ILE A 160 -8.18 0.42 -1.39
C ILE A 160 -7.36 -0.18 -0.25
N ILE A 161 -7.28 -1.50 -0.20
CA ILE A 161 -6.85 -2.21 0.99
C ILE A 161 -5.37 -2.55 0.86
N THR A 162 -4.61 -2.25 1.92
CA THR A 162 -3.20 -2.63 2.01
C THR A 162 -3.07 -4.15 1.96
N PRO A 163 -2.12 -4.69 1.18
CA PRO A 163 -1.91 -6.13 1.09
C PRO A 163 -1.60 -6.71 2.47
#